data_AF-A0A061A959-F1
#
_entry.id   AF-A0A061A959-F1
#
_cell.length_a   1.000
_cell.length_b   1.000
_cell.length_c   1.000
_cell.angle_alpha   90.00
_cell.angle_beta   90.00
_cell.angle_gamma   90.00
#
_symmetry.space_group_name_H-M   'P 1'
#
loop_
_entity.id
_entity.type
_entity.pdbx_description
1 polymer ?
#
loop_
_entity_poly.entity_id
_entity_poly.type
_entity_poly.pdbx_seq_one_letter_code
_entity_poly.pdbx_strand_id
1 'polypeptide(L)'
;MNKTYLTVAQVFAIIGGIIYCFMFFLIFPLILAFFNFRAATIMDKAKNGMASRDQVRSYGIYLLFTTYVIGGIFAIIAAESKVGTDAPLVQSTEQKLQELETLYEKGMISKEEYEIRRKRIIETL
;
A
#
# COMPACT_ATOMS: atom_id res chain seq x y z
N MET A 1 -8.37 -1.69 5.58
CA MET A 1 -7.01 -2.19 5.36
C MET A 1 -7.04 -3.27 4.30
N ASN A 2 -6.37 -3.03 3.18
CA ASN A 2 -6.25 -3.94 2.06
C ASN A 2 -5.33 -5.11 2.45
N LYS A 3 -5.82 -6.35 2.28
CA LYS A 3 -5.10 -7.57 2.69
C LYS A 3 -3.87 -7.85 1.83
N THR A 4 -3.92 -7.49 0.54
CA THR A 4 -2.81 -7.64 -0.40
C THR A 4 -1.63 -6.79 0.05
N TYR A 5 -1.86 -5.51 0.35
CA TYR A 5 -0.80 -4.61 0.82
C TYR A 5 -0.25 -5.01 2.19
N LEU A 6 -1.11 -5.48 3.11
CA LEU A 6 -0.65 -6.07 4.38
C LEU A 6 0.24 -7.28 4.16
N THR A 7 -0.08 -8.14 3.19
CA THR A 7 0.71 -9.34 2.89
C THR A 7 2.06 -8.97 2.31
N VAL A 8 2.12 -8.01 1.39
CA VAL A 8 3.39 -7.51 0.84
C VAL A 8 4.26 -6.96 1.98
N ALA A 9 3.69 -6.07 2.81
CA ALA A 9 4.42 -5.48 3.92
C ALA A 9 4.90 -6.53 4.95
N GLN A 10 4.09 -7.57 5.21
CA GLN A 10 4.44 -8.67 6.10
C GLN A 10 5.64 -9.47 5.57
N VAL A 11 5.66 -9.77 4.27
CA VAL A 11 6.77 -10.52 3.64
C VAL A 11 8.09 -9.74 3.77
N PHE A 12 8.07 -8.43 3.47
CA PHE A 12 9.27 -7.60 3.62
C PHE A 12 9.75 -7.49 5.08
N ALA A 13 8.83 -7.41 6.05
CA ALA A 13 9.19 -7.43 7.47
C ALA A 13 9.85 -8.76 7.87
N ILE A 14 9.32 -9.90 7.40
CA ILE A 14 9.90 -11.23 7.69
C ILE A 14 11.30 -11.37 7.08
N ILE A 15 11.46 -11.02 5.80
CA ILE A 15 12.76 -11.11 5.11
C ILE A 15 13.82 -10.29 5.85
N GLY A 16 13.48 -9.06 6.22
CA GLY A 16 14.41 -8.21 6.96
C GLY A 16 14.71 -8.69 8.37
N GLY A 17 13.72 -9.24 9.07
CA GLY A 17 13.93 -9.89 10.37
C GLY A 17 14.93 -11.05 10.28
N ILE A 18 14.80 -11.90 9.25
CA ILE A 18 15.73 -13.01 8.99
C ILE A 18 17.15 -12.50 8.72
N ILE A 19 17.30 -11.48 7.89
CA ILE A 19 18.61 -10.90 7.57
C ILE A 19 19.31 -10.38 8.83
N TYR A 20 18.58 -9.67 9.70
CA TYR A 20 19.13 -9.20 10.96
C TYR A 20 19.52 -10.34 11.91
N CYS A 21 18.84 -11.48 11.87
CA CYS A 21 19.25 -12.68 12.63
C CYS A 21 20.61 -13.22 12.17
N PHE A 22 20.96 -13.11 10.88
CA PHE A 22 22.26 -13.54 10.35
C PHE A 22 23.40 -12.55 10.65
N MET A 23 23.10 -11.34 11.15
CA MET A 23 24.08 -10.33 11.58
C MET A 23 24.44 -10.48 13.08
N PHE A 24 24.42 -11.70 13.61
CA PHE A 24 24.55 -12.07 15.03
C PHE A 24 25.84 -11.61 15.72
N PHE A 25 26.83 -11.11 14.99
CA PHE A 25 28.04 -10.52 15.56
C PHE A 25 27.76 -9.24 16.38
N LEU A 26 26.57 -8.66 16.26
CA LEU A 26 26.14 -7.49 17.02
C LEU A 26 24.80 -7.78 17.74
N ILE A 27 24.66 -7.28 18.97
CA ILE A 27 23.41 -7.39 19.76
C ILE A 27 22.31 -6.49 19.17
N PHE A 28 22.69 -5.34 18.61
CA PHE A 28 21.74 -4.35 18.09
C PHE A 28 20.86 -4.87 16.93
N PRO A 29 21.38 -5.58 15.92
CA PRO A 29 20.57 -6.25 14.90
C PRO A 29 19.50 -7.21 15.45
N LEU A 30 19.76 -7.93 16.56
CA LEU A 30 18.75 -8.83 17.14
C LEU A 30 17.53 -8.08 17.67
N ILE A 31 17.73 -6.86 18.19
CA ILE A 31 16.63 -5.98 18.61
C ILE A 31 15.79 -5.58 17.39
N LEU A 32 16.45 -5.19 16.29
CA LEU A 32 15.75 -4.88 15.04
C LEU A 32 15.04 -6.11 14.45
N ALA A 33 15.64 -7.29 14.54
CA ALA A 33 15.01 -8.54 14.12
C ALA A 33 13.69 -8.78 14.90
N PHE A 34 13.72 -8.61 16.23
CA PHE A 34 12.54 -8.74 17.07
C PHE A 34 11.42 -7.79 16.65
N PHE A 35 11.72 -6.50 16.43
CA PHE A 35 10.72 -5.52 15.99
C PHE A 35 10.19 -5.82 14.58
N ASN A 36 11.01 -6.36 13.68
CA ASN A 36 10.58 -6.80 12.36
C ASN A 36 9.59 -7.97 12.42
N PHE A 37 9.88 -9.01 13.23
CA PHE A 37 8.92 -10.09 13.45
C PHE A 37 7.65 -9.60 14.14
N ARG A 38 7.78 -8.62 15.04
CA ARG A 38 6.61 -8.00 15.67
C ARG A 38 5.75 -7.24 14.66
N ALA A 39 6.36 -6.48 13.75
CA ALA A 39 5.67 -5.82 12.65
C ALA A 39 4.91 -6.84 11.78
N ALA A 40 5.56 -7.95 11.40
CA ALA A 40 4.94 -9.03 10.65
C ALA A 40 3.73 -9.64 11.39
N THR A 41 3.84 -9.84 12.70
CA THR A 41 2.74 -10.36 13.54
C THR A 41 1.56 -9.37 13.60
N ILE A 42 1.84 -8.07 13.68
CA ILE A 42 0.79 -7.03 13.68
C ILE A 42 0.07 -6.98 12.33
N MET A 43 0.79 -7.11 11.22
CA MET A 43 0.19 -7.17 9.89
C MET A 43 -0.67 -8.43 9.71
N ASP A 44 -0.25 -9.55 10.28
CA ASP A 44 -1.07 -10.77 10.31
C ASP A 44 -2.37 -10.58 11.10
N LYS A 45 -2.26 -10.01 12.30
CA LYS A 45 -3.43 -9.64 13.11
C LYS A 45 -4.34 -8.66 12.39
N ALA A 46 -3.79 -7.70 11.64
CA ALA A 46 -4.55 -6.72 10.87
C ALA A 46 -5.36 -7.37 9.75
N LYS A 47 -4.82 -8.38 9.05
CA LYS A 47 -5.56 -9.14 8.03
C LYS A 47 -6.78 -9.86 8.61
N ASN A 48 -6.68 -10.28 9.88
CA ASN A 48 -7.72 -10.96 10.63
C ASN A 48 -8.64 -10.00 11.42
N GLY A 49 -8.49 -8.68 11.25
CA GLY A 49 -9.31 -7.68 11.95
C GLY A 49 -8.98 -7.50 13.44
N MET A 50 -7.89 -8.08 13.93
CA MET A 50 -7.47 -8.07 15.34
C MET A 50 -6.46 -6.96 15.69
N ALA A 51 -6.03 -6.15 14.71
CA ALA A 51 -5.13 -5.01 14.92
C ALA A 51 -5.72 -3.74 14.31
N SER A 52 -5.43 -2.59 14.95
CA SER A 52 -5.94 -1.30 14.51
C SER A 52 -5.14 -0.73 13.33
N ARG A 53 -5.73 0.23 12.62
CA ARG A 53 -5.04 0.98 11.55
C ARG A 53 -3.82 1.73 12.09
N ASP A 54 -3.94 2.32 13.27
CA ASP A 54 -2.84 3.05 13.92
C ASP A 54 -1.67 2.13 14.27
N GLN A 55 -1.94 0.89 14.67
CA GLN A 55 -0.90 -0.11 14.90
C GLN A 55 -0.16 -0.43 13.60
N VAL A 56 -0.88 -0.71 12.50
CA VAL A 56 -0.27 -0.98 11.20
C VAL A 56 0.53 0.24 10.69
N ARG A 57 -0.02 1.45 10.83
CA ARG A 57 0.66 2.71 10.46
C ARG A 57 1.95 2.91 11.24
N SER A 58 1.92 2.69 12.55
CA SER A 58 3.09 2.85 13.42
C SER A 58 4.22 1.89 13.01
N TYR A 59 3.89 0.62 12.80
CA TYR A 59 4.88 -0.36 12.31
C TYR A 59 5.29 -0.11 10.85
N GLY A 60 4.43 0.51 10.04
CA GLY A 60 4.79 0.95 8.69
C GLY A 60 5.84 2.06 8.69
N ILE A 61 5.70 3.06 9.56
CA ILE A 61 6.71 4.11 9.76
C ILE A 61 8.02 3.49 10.23
N TYR A 62 7.98 2.57 11.21
CA TYR A 62 9.17 1.83 11.65
C TYR A 62 9.89 1.15 10.48
N LEU A 63 9.19 0.34 9.68
CA LEU A 63 9.80 -0.39 8.56
C LEU A 63 10.41 0.51 7.50
N LEU A 64 9.87 1.72 7.33
CA LEU A 64 10.36 2.72 6.39
C LEU A 64 11.78 3.20 6.76
N PHE A 65 12.07 3.29 8.05
CA PHE A 65 13.36 3.77 8.55
C PHE A 65 14.37 2.67 8.91
N THR A 66 13.92 1.43 9.16
CA THR A 66 14.83 0.38 9.62
C THR A 66 15.24 -0.58 8.52
N THR A 67 14.29 -1.14 7.78
CA THR A 67 14.50 -2.42 7.11
C THR A 67 14.38 -2.32 5.59
N TYR A 68 13.17 -2.01 5.11
CA TYR A 68 12.87 -1.93 3.70
C TYR A 68 11.77 -0.89 3.49
N VAL A 69 12.13 0.17 2.78
CA VAL A 69 11.23 1.27 2.41
C VAL A 69 9.95 0.74 1.76
N ILE A 70 10.07 -0.29 0.92
CA ILE A 70 8.93 -0.95 0.26
C ILE A 70 7.94 -1.50 1.30
N GLY A 71 8.41 -2.28 2.28
CA GLY A 71 7.55 -2.82 3.34
C GLY A 71 6.85 -1.72 4.15
N GLY A 72 7.56 -0.63 4.44
CA GLY A 72 7.00 0.53 5.14
C GLY A 72 5.93 1.27 4.32
N ILE A 73 6.18 1.53 3.03
CA ILE A 73 5.22 2.16 2.13
C ILE A 73 3.94 1.32 2.03
N PHE A 74 4.07 0.01 1.78
CA PHE A 74 2.92 -0.87 1.66
C PHE A 74 2.13 -1.01 2.97
N ALA A 75 2.81 -0.97 4.12
CA ALA A 75 2.13 -0.95 5.42
C ALA A 75 1.32 0.34 5.63
N ILE A 76 1.86 1.49 5.25
CA ILE A 76 1.17 2.78 5.39
C ILE A 76 -0.02 2.85 4.42
N ILE A 77 0.15 2.44 3.17
CA ILE A 77 -0.95 2.36 2.19
C ILE A 77 -2.01 1.37 2.69
N ALA A 78 -1.60 0.23 3.26
CA ALA A 78 -2.53 -0.73 3.86
C ALA A 78 -3.33 -0.12 5.02
N ALA A 79 -2.71 0.67 5.88
CA ALA A 79 -3.39 1.32 7.00
C ALA A 79 -4.45 2.34 6.53
N GLU A 80 -4.12 3.13 5.49
CA GLU A 80 -4.99 4.18 4.96
C GLU A 80 -6.04 3.66 3.95
N SER A 81 -5.82 2.47 3.37
CA SER A 81 -6.77 1.88 2.43
C SER A 81 -8.12 1.58 3.07
N LYS A 82 -9.16 2.24 2.56
CA LYS A 82 -10.56 1.86 2.79
C LYS A 82 -10.79 0.49 2.15
N VAL A 83 -11.42 -0.43 2.88
CA VAL A 83 -11.72 -1.77 2.37
C VAL A 83 -12.75 -1.58 1.24
N GLY A 84 -12.30 -1.71 -0.01
CA GLY A 84 -13.16 -1.48 -1.18
C GLY A 84 -12.43 -1.25 -2.50
N THR A 85 -11.18 -1.67 -2.67
CA THR A 85 -10.50 -1.59 -3.98
C THR A 85 -9.53 -2.75 -4.14
N ASP A 86 -10.02 -3.97 -3.91
CA ASP A 86 -9.46 -5.16 -4.54
C ASP A 86 -10.34 -5.45 -5.77
N ALA A 87 -10.08 -4.70 -6.85
CA ALA A 87 -10.42 -5.14 -8.19
C ALA A 87 -9.10 -5.20 -8.96
N PRO A 88 -8.91 -6.17 -9.88
CA PRO A 88 -7.91 -6.01 -10.92
C PRO A 88 -8.16 -4.66 -11.60
N LEU A 89 -7.13 -4.09 -12.22
CA LEU A 89 -7.11 -2.76 -12.85
C LEU A 89 -8.09 -2.66 -14.06
N VAL A 90 -9.35 -2.99 -13.88
CA VAL A 90 -10.49 -2.59 -14.69
C VAL A 90 -10.95 -1.29 -14.05
N GLN A 91 -10.29 -0.19 -14.39
CA GLN A 91 -10.86 1.13 -14.13
C GLN A 91 -12.29 1.10 -14.70
N SER A 92 -13.30 1.17 -13.84
CA SER A 92 -14.69 1.31 -14.28
C SER A 92 -14.76 2.50 -15.23
N THR A 93 -15.55 2.38 -16.30
CA THR A 93 -15.79 3.47 -17.25
C THR A 93 -16.11 4.78 -16.53
N GLU A 94 -16.84 4.68 -15.41
CA GLU A 94 -17.19 5.80 -14.54
C GLU A 94 -15.96 6.47 -13.88
N GLN A 95 -14.98 5.68 -13.43
CA GLN A 95 -13.74 6.21 -12.86
C GLN A 95 -12.87 6.91 -13.91
N LYS A 96 -12.80 6.35 -15.14
CA LYS A 96 -12.10 7.00 -16.26
C LYS A 96 -12.75 8.32 -16.66
N LEU A 97 -14.08 8.38 -16.63
CA LEU A 97 -14.83 9.60 -16.91
C LEU A 97 -14.58 10.66 -15.83
N GLN A 98 -14.58 10.27 -14.56
CA GLN A 98 -14.33 11.18 -13.44
C GLN A 98 -12.90 11.75 -13.44
N GLU A 99 -11.91 10.93 -13.78
CA GLU A 99 -10.52 11.39 -13.92
C GLU A 99 -10.37 12.36 -15.10
N LEU A 100 -11.04 12.08 -16.21
CA LEU A 100 -11.06 12.95 -17.39
C LEU A 100 -11.74 14.30 -17.11
N GLU A 101 -12.84 14.30 -16.36
CA GLU A 101 -13.54 15.50 -15.90
C GLU A 101 -12.65 16.34 -14.98
N THR A 102 -11.95 15.71 -14.04
CA THR A 102 -10.99 16.39 -13.15
C THR A 102 -9.85 17.06 -13.94
N LEU A 103 -9.37 16.43 -15.01
CA LEU A 103 -8.34 17.02 -15.87
C LEU A 103 -8.86 18.24 -16.64
N TYR A 104 -10.11 18.20 -17.09
CA TYR A 104 -10.76 19.33 -17.75
C TYR A 104 -11.01 20.50 -16.79
N GLU A 105 -11.54 20.23 -15.59
CA GLU A 105 -11.78 21.25 -14.57
C GLU A 105 -10.50 21.96 -14.12
N LYS A 106 -9.38 21.23 -14.08
CA LYS A 106 -8.06 21.79 -13.78
C LYS A 106 -7.43 22.55 -14.95
N GLY A 107 -8.09 22.62 -16.10
CA GLY A 107 -7.58 23.26 -17.31
C GLY A 107 -6.38 22.55 -17.93
N MET A 108 -6.16 21.28 -17.58
CA MET A 108 -5.02 20.49 -18.07
C MET A 108 -5.24 19.95 -19.48
N ILE A 109 -6.49 19.92 -19.94
CA ILE A 109 -6.90 19.49 -21.29
C ILE A 109 -7.93 20.47 -21.85
N SER A 110 -7.98 20.59 -23.18
CA SER A 110 -8.97 21.42 -23.87
C SER A 110 -10.35 20.73 -23.89
N LYS A 111 -11.41 21.51 -24.12
CA LYS A 111 -12.78 20.99 -24.27
C LYS A 111 -12.89 19.97 -25.41
N GLU A 112 -12.16 20.20 -26.50
CA GLU A 112 -12.15 19.29 -27.66
C GLU A 112 -11.49 17.95 -27.32
N GLU A 113 -10.39 17.98 -26.59
CA GLU A 113 -9.69 16.78 -26.14
C GLU A 113 -10.48 15.98 -25.11
N TYR A 114 -11.21 16.68 -24.23
CA TYR A 114 -12.16 16.07 -23.30
C TYR A 114 -13.24 15.27 -24.04
N GLU A 115 -13.91 15.86 -25.03
CA GLU A 115 -15.01 15.19 -25.76
C GLU A 115 -14.52 13.97 -26.55
N ILE A 116 -13.34 14.04 -27.19
CA ILE A 116 -12.76 12.90 -27.92
C ILE A 116 -12.47 11.73 -26.98
N ARG A 117 -11.84 12.00 -25.84
CA ARG A 117 -11.48 10.98 -24.85
C ARG A 117 -12.72 10.40 -24.18
N ARG A 118 -13.72 11.23 -23.88
CA ARG A 118 -15.02 10.82 -23.33
C ARG A 118 -15.75 9.87 -24.28
N LYS A 119 -15.81 10.21 -25.57
CA LYS A 119 -16.44 9.38 -26.60
C LYS A 119 -15.76 8.02 -26.73
N ARG A 120 -14.42 7.98 -26.74
CA ARG A 120 -13.64 6.74 -26.78
C ARG A 120 -13.92 5.82 -25.59
N ILE A 121 -14.06 6.40 -24.39
CA ILE A 121 -14.37 5.66 -23.17
C ILE A 121 -15.78 5.05 -23.23
N ILE A 122 -16.76 5.75 -23.80
CA ILE A 122 -18.15 5.29 -23.98
C ILE A 122 -18.27 4.26 -25.12
N GLU A 123 -17.45 4.36 -26.17
CA GLU A 123 -17.42 3.38 -27.28
C GLU A 123 -16.70 2.06 -26.92
N THR A 124 -15.92 2.05 -25.83
CA THR A 124 -15.27 0.82 -25.30
C THR A 124 -16.20 0.03 -24.36
N LEU A 125 -17.44 0.50 -24.21
CA LEU A 125 -18.51 -0.08 -23.39
C LEU A 125 -19.27 -1.15 -24.19
#